data_AF-A0A388NZT7-F1
#
_entry.id   AF-A0A388NZT7-F1
#
_cell.length_a   1.000
_cell.length_b   1.000
_cell.length_c   1.000
_cell.angle_alpha   90.00
_cell.angle_beta   90.00
_cell.angle_gamma   90.00
#
_symmetry.space_group_name_H-M   'P 1'
#
loop_
_entity.id
_entity.type
_entity.pdbx_description
1 polymer ?
#
loop_
_entity_poly.entity_id
_entity_poly.type
_entity_poly.pdbx_seq_one_letter_code
_entity_poly.pdbx_strand_id
1 'polypeptide(L)'
;MWLERILPVWVLSTAMCDLPKAIGFWHCRKTLNIVFDLIISNPPYIAVYDASVESVVRDYEPHLALYAGTDGLNAHRQIISQAGEWLVSDGLLVLEIGHDQGTVIRDLLSESSFMDIQIRQDYSQHDRIALARKT
;
A
#
# COMPACT_ATOMS: atom_id res chain seq x y z
N MET A 1 -4.25 -30.44 0.53
CA MET A 1 -4.97 -29.71 1.61
C MET A 1 -4.08 -28.54 1.98
N TRP A 2 -4.49 -27.33 1.56
CA TRP A 2 -3.76 -26.04 1.60
C TRP A 2 -2.61 -25.84 0.61
N LEU A 3 -2.89 -25.78 -0.71
CA LEU A 3 -1.89 -25.29 -1.68
C LEU A 3 -2.44 -24.81 -3.03
N GLU A 4 -3.65 -24.24 -3.07
CA GLU A 4 -4.14 -23.58 -4.30
C GLU A 4 -4.92 -22.30 -3.93
N ARG A 5 -4.59 -21.19 -4.63
CA ARG A 5 -5.21 -19.84 -4.59
C ARG A 5 -4.53 -18.72 -3.77
N ILE A 6 -3.21 -18.63 -3.80
CA ILE A 6 -2.55 -17.32 -3.61
C ILE A 6 -2.03 -16.90 -4.99
N LEU A 7 -2.87 -16.13 -5.70
CA LEU A 7 -2.43 -15.40 -6.90
C LEU A 7 -1.62 -14.19 -6.42
N PRO A 8 -0.50 -13.85 -7.10
CA PRO A 8 0.27 -12.66 -6.76
C PRO A 8 -0.63 -11.44 -6.97
N VAL A 9 -0.64 -10.52 -6.01
CA VAL A 9 -1.40 -9.27 -6.10
C VAL A 9 -0.74 -8.37 -7.15
N TRP A 10 -1.06 -8.68 -8.41
CA TRP A 10 -1.03 -7.79 -9.54
C TRP A 10 -2.47 -7.46 -9.88
N VAL A 11 -2.75 -6.19 -10.06
CA VAL A 11 -4.02 -5.70 -10.62
C VAL A 11 -4.32 -6.49 -11.91
N LEU A 12 -5.22 -7.46 -11.83
CA LEU A 12 -5.82 -8.14 -12.98
C LEU A 12 -7.29 -7.76 -13.04
N SER A 13 -7.63 -7.08 -14.13
CA SER A 13 -8.98 -7.03 -14.69
C SER A 13 -9.63 -8.42 -14.63
N THR A 14 -10.79 -8.54 -13.98
CA THR A 14 -12.11 -8.78 -14.62
C THR A 14 -13.12 -9.00 -13.49
N ALA A 15 -14.20 -8.20 -13.52
CA ALA A 15 -15.51 -8.40 -12.88
C ALA A 15 -15.58 -9.16 -11.55
N MET A 16 -15.95 -8.45 -10.48
CA MET A 16 -16.95 -8.91 -9.50
C MET A 16 -17.42 -7.70 -8.67
N CYS A 17 -18.57 -7.13 -9.08
CA CYS A 17 -19.44 -6.42 -8.15
C CYS A 17 -19.92 -7.43 -7.09
N ASP A 18 -20.21 -6.93 -5.89
CA ASP A 18 -20.87 -7.62 -4.77
C ASP A 18 -19.96 -8.27 -3.71
N LEU A 19 -18.98 -7.50 -3.20
CA LEU A 19 -18.42 -7.74 -1.87
C LEU A 19 -18.73 -6.57 -0.92
N PRO A 20 -19.11 -6.84 0.34
CA PRO A 20 -19.42 -5.81 1.32
C PRO A 20 -18.16 -5.01 1.69
N LYS A 21 -18.12 -3.73 1.29
CA LYS A 21 -17.47 -2.57 1.95
C LYS A 21 -16.12 -2.74 2.69
N ALA A 22 -15.22 -3.63 2.27
CA ALA A 22 -13.93 -3.77 2.98
C ALA A 22 -12.67 -3.97 2.11
N ILE A 23 -12.77 -4.13 0.79
CA ILE A 23 -11.58 -4.31 -0.06
C ILE A 23 -11.79 -3.60 -1.39
N GLY A 24 -11.16 -2.43 -1.55
CA GLY A 24 -11.25 -1.60 -2.75
C GLY A 24 -10.13 -1.92 -3.75
N PHE A 25 -10.50 -2.40 -4.94
CA PHE A 25 -9.59 -2.60 -6.05
C PHE A 25 -9.23 -1.25 -6.71
N TRP A 26 -7.93 -0.95 -6.76
CA TRP A 26 -7.30 0.34 -7.14
C TRP A 26 -7.40 0.74 -8.62
N HIS A 27 -8.30 0.13 -9.40
CA HIS A 27 -8.53 0.49 -10.79
C HIS A 27 -10.02 0.53 -11.15
N CYS A 28 -10.87 0.94 -10.20
CA CYS A 28 -12.23 1.32 -10.54
C CYS A 28 -12.21 2.69 -11.23
N ARG A 29 -12.86 2.82 -12.38
CA ARG A 29 -12.98 4.10 -13.11
C ARG A 29 -13.89 5.04 -12.30
N LYS A 30 -13.55 6.33 -12.16
CA LYS A 30 -14.28 7.36 -11.38
C LYS A 30 -15.77 7.54 -11.74
N THR A 31 -16.23 6.87 -12.80
CA THR A 31 -17.61 6.92 -13.31
C THR A 31 -18.67 6.47 -12.31
N LEU A 32 -18.31 5.78 -11.22
CA LEU A 32 -19.26 5.25 -10.24
C LEU A 32 -19.40 6.11 -8.96
N ASN A 33 -18.66 7.21 -8.81
CA ASN A 33 -18.70 8.08 -7.61
C ASN A 33 -18.60 7.29 -6.28
N ILE A 34 -17.81 6.22 -6.28
CA ILE A 34 -17.61 5.33 -5.13
C ILE A 34 -16.45 5.89 -4.30
N VAL A 35 -16.68 5.97 -2.99
CA VAL A 35 -15.68 6.26 -1.98
C VAL A 35 -15.68 5.14 -0.94
N PHE A 36 -14.53 4.91 -0.32
CA PHE A 36 -14.29 3.86 0.66
C PHE A 36 -14.12 4.45 2.06
N ASP A 37 -14.54 3.69 3.07
CA ASP A 37 -14.30 4.00 4.48
C ASP A 37 -12.85 3.66 4.89
N LEU A 38 -12.27 2.65 4.24
CA LEU A 38 -10.95 2.10 4.55
C LEU A 38 -10.25 1.66 3.27
N ILE A 39 -9.00 2.07 3.15
CA ILE A 39 -8.07 1.60 2.13
C ILE A 39 -6.88 0.96 2.85
N ILE A 40 -6.58 -0.29 2.52
CA ILE A 40 -5.41 -1.02 3.00
C ILE A 40 -4.56 -1.40 1.79
N SER A 41 -3.24 -1.22 1.88
CA SER A 41 -2.31 -1.66 0.84
C SER A 41 -1.02 -2.19 1.43
N ASN A 42 -0.50 -3.28 0.87
CA ASN A 42 0.88 -3.71 1.03
C ASN A 42 1.61 -3.53 -0.32
N PRO A 43 2.05 -2.30 -0.64
CA PRO A 43 2.76 -2.04 -1.88
C PRO A 43 4.23 -2.51 -1.81
N PRO A 44 4.90 -2.73 -2.95
CA PRO A 44 6.35 -2.88 -2.96
C PRO A 44 7.01 -1.68 -2.29
N TYR A 45 8.00 -1.93 -1.43
CA TYR A 45 8.75 -0.90 -0.71
C TYR A 45 10.28 -1.04 -0.85
N ILE A 46 10.76 -2.02 -1.62
CA ILE A 46 12.20 -2.30 -1.74
C ILE A 46 12.80 -1.42 -2.84
N ALA A 47 13.95 -0.80 -2.57
CA ALA A 47 14.69 -0.04 -3.57
C ALA A 47 15.37 -0.95 -4.60
N VAL A 48 15.43 -0.52 -5.87
CA VAL A 48 15.98 -1.31 -7.00
C VAL A 48 17.41 -1.83 -6.74
N TYR A 49 18.21 -1.13 -5.94
CA TYR A 49 19.61 -1.48 -5.65
C TYR A 49 19.83 -1.97 -4.22
N ASP A 50 18.76 -2.31 -3.50
CA ASP A 50 18.91 -2.78 -2.12
C ASP A 50 19.57 -4.17 -2.09
N ALA A 51 20.76 -4.22 -1.52
CA ALA A 51 21.56 -5.44 -1.40
C ALA A 51 21.07 -6.37 -0.28
N SER A 52 20.19 -5.89 0.61
CA SER A 52 19.63 -6.66 1.73
C SER A 52 18.56 -7.68 1.32
N VAL A 53 18.07 -7.59 0.08
CA VAL A 53 17.09 -8.54 -0.46
C VAL A 53 17.69 -9.93 -0.52
N GLU A 54 17.13 -10.84 0.29
CA GLU A 54 17.48 -12.25 0.29
C GLU A 54 17.39 -12.83 -1.13
N SER A 55 18.37 -13.66 -1.50
CA SER A 55 18.47 -14.23 -2.86
C SER A 55 17.20 -14.98 -3.27
N VAL A 56 16.54 -15.66 -2.32
CA VAL A 56 15.30 -16.40 -2.58
C VAL A 56 14.15 -15.46 -2.98
N VAL A 57 14.06 -14.26 -2.42
CA VAL A 57 13.01 -13.30 -2.77
C VAL A 57 13.28 -12.68 -4.15
N ARG A 58 14.56 -12.38 -4.42
CA ARG A 58 15.02 -11.86 -5.71
C ARG A 58 14.78 -12.82 -6.88
N ASP A 59 14.99 -14.11 -6.63
CA ASP A 59 15.02 -15.13 -7.68
C ASP A 59 13.63 -15.74 -7.97
N TYR A 60 12.67 -15.61 -7.05
CA TYR A 60 11.36 -16.27 -7.16
C TYR A 60 10.14 -15.32 -7.21
N GLU A 61 10.28 -14.03 -6.88
CA GLU A 61 9.19 -13.06 -7.02
C GLU A 61 9.28 -12.22 -8.30
N PRO A 62 8.14 -11.84 -8.92
CA PRO A 62 8.15 -10.96 -10.08
C PRO A 62 8.77 -9.60 -9.73
N HIS A 63 9.80 -9.15 -10.47
CA HIS A 63 10.53 -7.90 -10.22
C HIS A 63 9.65 -6.68 -9.88
N LEU A 64 8.53 -6.51 -10.59
CA LEU A 64 7.64 -5.37 -10.38
C LEU A 64 6.96 -5.38 -8.99
N ALA A 65 6.88 -6.55 -8.32
CA ALA A 65 6.17 -6.76 -7.05
C ALA A 65 7.12 -6.52 -5.88
N LEU A 66 8.41 -6.42 -6.20
CA LEU A 66 9.48 -6.23 -5.26
C LEU A 66 9.90 -4.76 -5.22
N TYR A 67 10.17 -4.18 -6.39
CA TYR A 67 10.92 -2.93 -6.46
C TYR A 67 10.03 -1.70 -6.66
N ALA A 68 10.21 -0.70 -5.81
CA ALA A 68 9.50 0.58 -5.84
C ALA A 68 10.42 1.77 -6.15
N GLY A 69 11.15 1.67 -7.26
CA GLY A 69 12.05 2.74 -7.71
C GLY A 69 13.38 2.78 -6.96
N THR A 70 14.12 3.86 -7.12
CA THR A 70 15.49 3.98 -6.61
C THR A 70 15.58 4.09 -5.09
N ASP A 71 14.52 4.56 -4.43
CA ASP A 71 14.44 4.75 -2.99
C ASP A 71 13.35 3.90 -2.31
N GLY A 72 12.67 3.03 -3.08
CA GLY A 72 11.64 2.15 -2.55
C GLY A 72 10.31 2.84 -2.23
N LEU A 73 10.10 4.10 -2.63
CA LEU A 73 8.92 4.89 -2.24
C LEU A 73 7.95 5.19 -3.39
N ASN A 74 8.24 4.78 -4.63
CA ASN A 74 7.42 5.14 -5.78
C ASN A 74 5.95 4.70 -5.64
N ALA A 75 5.73 3.47 -5.15
CA ALA A 75 4.39 2.96 -4.95
C ALA A 75 3.64 3.73 -3.86
N HIS A 76 4.28 4.05 -2.74
CA HIS A 76 3.71 4.85 -1.66
C HIS A 76 3.34 6.24 -2.13
N ARG A 77 4.23 6.93 -2.87
CA ARG A 77 3.92 8.26 -3.45
C ARG A 77 2.68 8.21 -4.33
N GLN A 78 2.58 7.20 -5.20
CA GLN A 78 1.44 7.04 -6.09
C GLN A 78 0.15 6.78 -5.30
N ILE A 79 0.20 5.91 -4.30
CA ILE A 79 -0.94 5.60 -3.43
C ILE A 79 -1.38 6.84 -2.64
N ILE A 80 -0.47 7.50 -1.93
CA ILE A 80 -0.78 8.64 -1.06
C ILE A 80 -1.40 9.79 -1.88
N SER A 81 -0.84 10.08 -3.07
CA SER A 81 -1.36 11.15 -3.94
C SER A 81 -2.77 10.89 -4.47
N GLN A 82 -3.21 9.63 -4.58
CA GLN A 82 -4.51 9.28 -5.16
C GLN A 82 -5.54 8.90 -4.09
N ALA A 83 -5.13 8.31 -2.98
CA ALA A 83 -6.00 7.73 -1.96
C ALA A 83 -7.02 8.71 -1.39
N GLY A 84 -6.64 10.00 -1.26
CA GLY A 84 -7.55 11.04 -0.80
C GLY A 84 -8.80 11.20 -1.68
N GLU A 85 -8.73 10.92 -2.97
CA GLU A 85 -9.89 11.00 -3.87
C GLU A 85 -10.86 9.83 -3.71
N TRP A 86 -10.37 8.71 -3.16
CA TRP A 86 -11.12 7.46 -3.03
C TRP A 86 -11.65 7.23 -1.61
N LEU A 87 -11.24 8.04 -0.63
CA LEU A 87 -11.70 7.94 0.75
C LEU A 87 -12.84 8.92 1.04
N VAL A 88 -13.77 8.51 1.91
CA VAL A 88 -14.67 9.43 2.61
C VAL A 88 -13.88 10.39 3.52
N SER A 89 -14.45 11.54 3.88
CA SER A 89 -13.89 12.35 4.97
C SER A 89 -13.79 11.51 6.24
N ASP A 90 -12.68 11.64 6.97
CA ASP A 90 -12.32 10.78 8.11
C ASP A 90 -12.12 9.28 7.77
N GLY A 91 -12.06 8.93 6.48
CA GLY A 91 -11.71 7.60 6.00
C GLY A 91 -10.25 7.24 6.31
N LEU A 92 -9.98 5.95 6.51
CA LEU A 92 -8.66 5.48 6.97
C LEU A 92 -7.82 4.93 5.81
N LEU A 93 -6.57 5.37 5.74
CA LEU A 93 -5.52 4.77 4.90
C LEU A 93 -4.56 3.97 5.78
N VAL A 94 -4.29 2.72 5.39
CA VAL A 94 -3.32 1.84 6.05
C VAL A 94 -2.34 1.31 5.02
N LEU A 95 -1.05 1.53 5.24
CA LEU A 95 0.02 1.11 4.35
C LEU A 95 1.03 0.23 5.08
N GLU A 96 1.41 -0.88 4.48
CA GLU A 96 2.65 -1.56 4.84
C GLU A 96 3.86 -0.78 4.31
N ILE A 97 4.91 -0.72 5.12
CA ILE A 97 6.13 0.06 4.84
C ILE A 97 7.40 -0.72 5.18
N GLY A 98 8.52 -0.31 4.57
CA GLY A 98 9.86 -0.74 4.95
C GLY A 98 10.22 -0.32 6.38
N HIS A 99 11.13 -1.07 7.01
CA HIS A 99 11.45 -0.92 8.43
C HIS A 99 12.13 0.41 8.80
N ASP A 100 12.66 1.11 7.81
CA ASP A 100 13.36 2.39 7.92
C ASP A 100 12.61 3.55 7.23
N GLN A 101 11.44 3.27 6.66
CA GLN A 101 10.66 4.24 5.88
C GLN A 101 9.67 5.05 6.70
N GLY A 102 9.52 4.78 8.01
CA GLY A 102 8.48 5.39 8.84
C GLY A 102 8.50 6.92 8.84
N THR A 103 9.68 7.53 8.96
CA THR A 103 9.83 9.00 8.94
C THR A 103 9.42 9.59 7.61
N VAL A 104 9.97 9.08 6.50
CA VAL A 104 9.69 9.64 5.16
C VAL A 104 8.23 9.42 4.74
N ILE A 105 7.62 8.29 5.10
CA ILE A 105 6.19 8.04 4.83
C ILE A 105 5.31 9.00 5.64
N ARG A 106 5.66 9.27 6.90
CA ARG A 106 4.96 10.25 7.72
C ARG A 106 5.00 11.63 7.07
N ASP A 107 6.16 12.04 6.58
CA ASP A 107 6.34 13.34 5.93
C ASP A 107 5.46 13.43 4.67
N LEU A 108 5.51 12.41 3.79
CA LEU A 108 4.67 12.33 2.58
C LEU A 108 3.17 12.41 2.89
N LEU A 109 2.71 11.73 3.95
CA LEU A 109 1.32 11.78 4.38
C LEU A 109 0.95 13.18 4.90
N SER A 110 1.85 13.84 5.64
CA SER A 110 1.61 15.17 6.22
C SER A 110 1.59 16.30 5.18
N GLU A 111 2.31 16.12 4.07
CA GLU A 111 2.30 17.02 2.92
C GLU A 111 1.06 16.80 2.01
N SER A 112 0.22 15.80 2.34
CA SER A 112 -0.97 15.41 1.59
C SER A 112 -2.25 15.67 2.38
N SER A 113 -3.41 15.22 1.88
CA SER A 113 -4.73 15.41 2.53
C SER A 113 -5.00 14.44 3.69
N PHE A 114 -4.00 14.21 4.55
CA PHE A 114 -4.08 13.25 5.65
C PHE A 114 -3.71 13.86 6.99
N MET A 115 -4.31 13.33 8.06
CA MET A 115 -4.10 13.69 9.46
C MET A 115 -4.03 12.45 10.36
N ASP A 116 -3.83 12.66 11.67
CA ASP A 116 -3.73 11.59 12.68
C ASP A 116 -2.72 10.49 12.34
N ILE A 117 -1.58 10.90 11.78
CA ILE A 117 -0.58 9.99 11.21
C ILE A 117 0.14 9.21 12.31
N GLN A 118 0.08 7.89 12.21
CA GLN A 118 0.72 6.96 13.14
C GLN A 118 1.61 5.97 12.39
N ILE A 119 2.80 5.74 12.91
CA ILE A 119 3.67 4.65 12.50
C ILE A 119 3.64 3.59 13.61
N ARG A 120 3.36 2.36 13.24
CA ARG A 120 3.26 1.22 14.16
C ARG A 120 4.32 0.19 13.81
N GLN A 121 4.91 -0.35 14.86
CA GLN A 121 5.96 -1.35 14.77
C GLN A 121 5.37 -2.75 14.83
N ASP A 122 6.08 -3.70 14.21
CA ASP A 122 5.85 -5.12 14.40
C ASP A 122 6.39 -5.61 15.76
N TYR A 123 6.21 -6.90 16.06
CA TYR A 123 6.71 -7.50 17.30
C TYR A 123 8.25 -7.50 17.42
N SER A 124 8.96 -7.27 16.32
CA SER A 124 10.41 -7.14 16.27
C SER A 124 10.87 -5.69 16.45
N GLN A 125 9.97 -4.76 16.76
CA GLN A 125 10.23 -3.32 16.93
C GLN A 125 10.71 -2.63 15.65
N HIS A 126 10.36 -3.18 14.49
CA HIS A 126 10.59 -2.54 13.20
C HIS A 126 9.34 -1.81 12.75
N ASP A 127 9.49 -0.62 12.17
CA ASP A 127 8.37 0.07 11.54
C ASP A 127 7.76 -0.84 10.47
N ARG A 128 6.43 -0.94 10.45
CA ARG A 128 5.77 -1.85 9.52
C ARG A 128 4.48 -1.30 8.95
N ILE A 129 3.74 -0.51 9.73
CA ILE A 129 2.44 0.01 9.30
C ILE A 129 2.39 1.51 9.48
N ALA A 130 2.02 2.23 8.43
CA ALA A 130 1.59 3.63 8.50
C ALA A 130 0.06 3.71 8.45
N LEU A 131 -0.54 4.50 9.35
CA LEU A 131 -1.97 4.80 9.37
C LEU A 131 -2.17 6.32 9.26
N ALA A 132 -3.15 6.75 8.49
CA ALA A 132 -3.57 8.15 8.46
C ALA A 132 -5.04 8.30 8.06
N ARG A 133 -5.69 9.35 8.57
CA ARG A 133 -7.09 9.68 8.28
C ARG A 133 -7.17 10.76 7.23
N LYS A 134 -8.09 10.64 6.27
CA LYS A 134 -8.35 11.70 5.29
C LYS A 134 -9.00 12.91 5.98
N THR A 135 -8.48 14.10 5.71
CA THR A 135 -9.06 15.38 6.13
C THR A 135 -10.41 15.67 5.44
#